data_AF-A0A3M1ADM7-F1
#
_entry.id   AF-A0A3M1ADM7-F1
#
_cell.length_a   1.000
_cell.length_b   1.000
_cell.length_c   1.000
_cell.angle_alpha   90.00
_cell.angle_beta   90.00
_cell.angle_gamma   90.00
#
_symmetry.space_group_name_H-M   'P 1'
#
loop_
_entity.id
_entity.type
_entity.pdbx_description
1 polymer ?
#
loop_
_entity_poly.entity_id
_entity_poly.type
_entity_poly.pdbx_seq_one_letter_code
_entity_poly.pdbx_strand_id
1 'polypeptide(L)'
;EYFFVGQWFPKIGVYIDGRWNCHQFHANSEFFADFGVYNVRITVPEENIVGATGIEVEVKENGDGTATHFYHAEDVHDFAWTTSPEFVEFKDKTQDVEIRLLLQPDHVGQARRHLAAAKTAIEHFQNWYGDYPFPNLTVVDPRRKAKGSGGMEYPTLITAGTSYGLPKGIRAVEMVIVHEFGHNYWYHLLASNEFEESWMDEGINTYTEIQIMNDAYGPVGDAVDFMGIKINDRHVHRASYIFSPDLDPMVRKAWEYYSGGSYGVNSYSKPGIVLTTLQNYLGKETMQKIMRTYVERWRFKHPKTQDFIDVVNEVAEQDLSWFFDQAFFSNAILDYSVDRIFTWKIKKPRGFDFTLQVEKKDTISTNAERASNTSLNSEGPDTAKTGIPDTSKSQKETKMYYSGVNIRRLGEFKFPVEIEVVFANGDTVREKWDGQGLWKKLRYKKPARLVSATVDPDSKILLDVNFTNNSKTIKKQRLGINKLSARFLFWMQFLLEQPEVLNLLTMLNRVF
;
A
#
# COMPACT_ATOMS: atom_id res chain seq x y z
N GLU A 1 -14.16 16.13 -33.29
CA GLU A 1 -13.62 17.29 -32.51
C GLU A 1 -13.82 17.03 -31.02
N TYR A 2 -13.02 17.56 -30.11
CA TYR A 2 -13.16 17.32 -28.67
C TYR A 2 -12.72 18.54 -27.87
N PHE A 3 -13.53 18.95 -26.90
CA PHE A 3 -13.22 20.04 -25.98
C PHE A 3 -13.41 19.57 -24.54
N PHE A 4 -12.46 19.92 -23.69
CA PHE A 4 -12.56 19.82 -22.24
C PHE A 4 -12.24 21.20 -21.68
N VAL A 5 -13.17 21.75 -20.91
CA VAL A 5 -13.15 23.16 -20.51
C VAL A 5 -13.24 23.20 -18.99
N GLY A 6 -12.09 23.46 -18.37
CA GLY A 6 -11.93 23.71 -16.93
C GLY A 6 -11.33 25.10 -16.71
N GLN A 7 -11.33 25.58 -15.46
CA GLN A 7 -10.67 26.84 -15.06
C GLN A 7 -11.09 28.07 -15.91
N TRP A 8 -12.33 28.08 -16.41
CA TRP A 8 -12.81 28.99 -17.47
C TRP A 8 -13.65 30.17 -16.95
N PHE A 9 -13.92 30.19 -15.64
CA PHE A 9 -14.68 31.24 -14.97
C PHE A 9 -13.87 31.77 -13.78
N PRO A 10 -14.09 33.02 -13.33
CA PRO A 10 -13.40 33.56 -12.17
C PRO A 10 -13.86 32.83 -10.90
N LYS A 11 -12.91 32.23 -10.17
CA LYS A 11 -13.14 31.64 -8.85
C LYS A 11 -12.99 32.69 -7.76
N ILE A 12 -13.88 32.64 -6.75
CA ILE A 12 -13.77 33.48 -5.55
C ILE A 12 -12.73 32.84 -4.64
N GLY A 13 -11.77 33.62 -4.15
CA GLY A 13 -10.78 33.13 -3.18
C GLY A 13 -11.46 32.70 -1.87
N VAL A 14 -10.88 31.74 -1.16
CA VAL A 14 -11.44 31.24 0.10
C VAL A 14 -11.11 32.21 1.23
N TYR A 15 -12.11 32.66 2.00
CA TYR A 15 -11.86 33.48 3.19
C TYR A 15 -11.68 32.59 4.43
N ILE A 16 -10.44 32.44 4.87
CA ILE A 16 -10.07 31.59 6.00
C ILE A 16 -9.06 32.30 6.90
N ASP A 17 -9.15 32.08 8.22
CA ASP A 17 -8.27 32.70 9.22
C ASP A 17 -8.18 34.23 9.12
N GLY A 18 -9.28 34.90 8.78
CA GLY A 18 -9.36 36.35 8.71
C GLY A 18 -8.73 36.98 7.46
N ARG A 19 -8.34 36.18 6.47
CA ARG A 19 -7.73 36.65 5.21
C ARG A 19 -8.30 35.91 3.99
N TRP A 20 -8.24 36.58 2.84
CA TRP A 20 -8.51 35.92 1.56
C TRP A 20 -7.30 35.10 1.13
N ASN A 21 -7.53 33.84 0.79
CA ASN A 21 -6.54 32.97 0.19
C ASN A 21 -6.79 32.93 -1.33
N CYS A 22 -5.91 33.60 -2.08
CA CYS A 22 -6.03 33.78 -3.52
C CYS A 22 -4.69 33.40 -4.18
N HIS A 23 -4.46 32.11 -4.34
CA HIS A 23 -3.30 31.63 -5.10
C HIS A 23 -3.50 31.89 -6.59
N GLN A 24 -2.41 32.22 -7.29
CA GLN A 24 -2.43 32.23 -8.75
C GLN A 24 -2.51 30.79 -9.25
N PHE A 25 -3.10 30.60 -10.43
CA PHE A 25 -3.17 29.29 -11.06
C PHE A 25 -1.77 28.69 -11.24
N HIS A 26 -1.64 27.42 -10.83
CA HIS A 26 -0.44 26.61 -11.00
C HIS A 26 -0.85 25.26 -11.57
N ALA A 27 -0.26 24.82 -12.69
CA ALA A 27 -0.65 23.58 -13.36
C ALA A 27 -0.37 22.29 -12.56
N ASN A 28 0.30 22.38 -11.41
CA ASN A 28 0.55 21.26 -10.50
C ASN A 28 -0.27 21.38 -9.21
N SER A 29 -1.14 22.39 -9.08
CA SER A 29 -2.03 22.56 -7.94
C SER A 29 -3.15 23.49 -8.39
N GLU A 30 -4.25 22.94 -8.85
CA GLU A 30 -5.26 23.67 -9.63
C GLU A 30 -6.52 24.03 -8.81
N PHE A 31 -6.51 23.62 -7.55
CA PHE A 31 -7.71 23.31 -6.81
C PHE A 31 -7.67 23.86 -5.38
N PHE A 32 -8.38 24.97 -5.18
CA PHE A 32 -8.80 25.47 -3.86
C PHE A 32 -9.87 26.55 -4.04
N ALA A 33 -11.08 26.27 -3.61
CA ALA A 33 -12.24 27.16 -3.73
C ALA A 33 -13.27 26.80 -2.66
N ASP A 34 -14.16 27.76 -2.37
CA ASP A 34 -15.28 27.53 -1.46
C ASP A 34 -16.44 26.83 -2.20
N PHE A 35 -17.36 26.26 -1.45
CA PHE A 35 -18.52 25.57 -1.99
C PHE A 35 -19.52 26.55 -2.58
N GLY A 36 -20.14 26.16 -3.70
CA GLY A 36 -21.09 26.99 -4.43
C GLY A 36 -22.18 26.18 -5.10
N VAL A 37 -23.23 26.91 -5.48
CA VAL A 37 -24.32 26.40 -6.31
C VAL A 37 -24.17 26.97 -7.71
N TYR A 38 -24.10 26.07 -8.71
CA TYR A 38 -23.86 26.41 -10.10
C TYR A 38 -25.12 26.19 -10.91
N ASN A 39 -25.52 27.22 -11.67
CA ASN A 39 -26.56 27.15 -12.69
C ASN A 39 -25.94 27.57 -14.01
N VAL A 40 -25.61 26.61 -14.87
CA VAL A 40 -24.79 26.84 -16.06
C VAL A 40 -25.59 26.53 -17.32
N ARG A 41 -25.44 27.38 -18.33
CA ARG A 41 -26.02 27.19 -19.67
C ARG A 41 -24.90 27.08 -20.67
N ILE A 42 -24.87 25.98 -21.41
CA ILE A 42 -23.82 25.66 -22.38
C ILE A 42 -24.48 25.54 -23.74
N THR A 43 -24.15 26.43 -24.67
CA THR A 43 -24.65 26.37 -26.05
C THR A 43 -23.56 25.82 -26.97
N VAL A 44 -23.86 24.71 -27.65
CA VAL A 44 -22.96 23.99 -28.57
C VAL A 44 -23.72 23.63 -29.86
N PRO A 45 -23.03 23.22 -30.95
CA PRO A 45 -23.71 22.59 -32.09
C PRO A 45 -24.63 21.45 -31.64
N GLU A 46 -25.82 21.33 -32.24
CA GLU A 46 -26.88 20.43 -31.77
C GLU A 46 -26.51 18.93 -31.84
N GLU A 47 -25.54 18.57 -32.68
CA GLU A 47 -24.99 17.21 -32.81
C GLU A 47 -24.01 16.83 -31.68
N ASN A 48 -23.58 17.79 -30.88
CA ASN A 48 -22.59 17.54 -29.84
C ASN A 48 -23.20 16.95 -28.57
N ILE A 49 -22.55 15.92 -28.04
CA ILE A 49 -22.86 15.41 -26.70
C ILE A 49 -22.10 16.25 -25.66
N VAL A 50 -22.77 16.60 -24.57
CA VAL A 50 -22.21 17.37 -23.45
C VAL A 50 -22.19 16.52 -22.18
N GLY A 51 -21.08 16.61 -21.45
CA GLY A 51 -20.96 16.16 -20.06
C GLY A 51 -20.41 17.29 -19.21
N ALA A 52 -20.90 17.47 -17.99
CA ALA A 52 -20.44 18.53 -17.10
C ALA A 52 -20.58 18.13 -15.63
N THR A 53 -19.98 18.92 -14.75
CA THR A 53 -20.26 18.90 -13.32
C THR A 53 -21.76 19.14 -13.06
N GLY A 54 -22.33 18.40 -12.11
CA GLY A 54 -23.75 18.45 -11.77
C GLY A 54 -24.63 17.60 -12.68
N ILE A 55 -25.92 17.93 -12.65
CA ILE A 55 -27.00 17.22 -13.33
C ILE A 55 -27.49 18.05 -14.52
N GLU A 56 -27.68 17.42 -15.67
CA GLU A 56 -28.35 18.04 -16.82
C GLU A 56 -29.86 18.10 -16.56
N VAL A 57 -30.41 19.32 -16.45
CA VAL A 57 -31.81 19.55 -16.11
C VAL A 57 -32.69 19.73 -17.33
N GLU A 58 -32.16 20.28 -18.42
CA GLU A 58 -32.88 20.59 -19.65
C GLU A 58 -31.90 20.67 -20.83
N VAL A 59 -32.37 20.29 -22.01
CA VAL A 59 -31.72 20.58 -23.29
C VAL A 59 -32.74 21.27 -24.20
N LYS A 60 -32.34 22.40 -24.77
CA LYS A 60 -33.19 23.19 -25.67
C LYS A 60 -32.51 23.37 -27.03
N GLU A 61 -33.11 22.80 -28.07
CA GLU A 61 -32.73 23.08 -29.46
C GLU A 61 -33.14 24.51 -29.83
N ASN A 62 -32.22 25.27 -30.43
CA ASN A 62 -32.41 26.70 -30.71
C ASN A 62 -32.97 26.96 -32.13
N GLY A 63 -32.96 25.96 -33.02
CA GLY A 63 -33.43 26.09 -34.40
C GLY A 63 -32.46 26.79 -35.34
N ASP A 64 -31.23 27.06 -34.89
CA ASP A 64 -30.12 27.65 -35.66
C ASP A 64 -28.93 26.69 -35.82
N GLY A 65 -29.16 25.39 -35.59
CA GLY A 65 -28.12 24.35 -35.58
C GLY A 65 -27.37 24.23 -34.26
N THR A 66 -27.84 24.89 -33.19
CA THR A 66 -27.26 24.77 -31.84
C THR A 66 -28.29 24.26 -30.82
N ALA A 67 -27.79 23.64 -29.75
CA ALA A 67 -28.56 23.26 -28.57
C ALA A 67 -27.96 23.91 -27.31
N THR A 68 -28.83 24.30 -26.38
CA THR A 68 -28.44 24.82 -25.07
C THR A 68 -28.74 23.80 -23.99
N HIS A 69 -27.70 23.34 -23.31
CA HIS A 69 -27.77 22.42 -22.18
C HIS A 69 -27.75 23.20 -20.86
N PHE A 70 -28.64 22.85 -19.95
CA PHE A 70 -28.78 23.47 -18.64
C PHE A 70 -28.28 22.48 -17.58
N TYR A 71 -27.29 22.91 -16.81
CA TYR A 71 -26.70 22.13 -15.73
C TYR A 71 -26.90 22.80 -14.38
N HIS A 72 -27.14 21.96 -13.36
CA HIS A 72 -27.28 22.37 -11.97
C HIS A 72 -26.38 21.52 -11.07
N ALA A 73 -25.57 22.16 -10.23
CA ALA A 73 -24.74 21.49 -9.22
C ALA A 73 -24.86 22.24 -7.89
N GLU A 74 -25.07 21.51 -6.79
CA GLU A 74 -25.13 22.06 -5.43
C GLU A 74 -23.91 21.61 -4.65
N ASP A 75 -23.43 22.46 -3.73
CA ASP A 75 -22.35 22.15 -2.78
C ASP A 75 -21.07 21.56 -3.43
N VAL A 76 -20.68 22.09 -4.59
CA VAL A 76 -19.41 21.78 -5.28
C VAL A 76 -18.52 23.02 -5.30
N HIS A 77 -17.20 22.86 -5.38
CA HIS A 77 -16.27 24.00 -5.37
C HIS A 77 -15.68 24.32 -6.77
N ASP A 78 -16.04 23.57 -7.82
CA ASP A 78 -15.58 23.82 -9.18
C ASP A 78 -16.60 23.37 -10.22
N PHE A 79 -16.40 23.77 -11.48
CA PHE A 79 -17.26 23.39 -12.59
C PHE A 79 -16.46 23.22 -13.89
N ALA A 80 -16.46 22.00 -14.42
CA ALA A 80 -15.93 21.71 -15.75
C ALA A 80 -17.01 21.15 -16.67
N TRP A 81 -16.73 21.18 -17.96
CA TRP A 81 -17.56 20.53 -18.96
C TRP A 81 -16.75 20.06 -20.16
N THR A 82 -17.31 19.11 -20.89
CA THR A 82 -16.74 18.55 -22.11
C THR A 82 -17.79 18.44 -23.19
N THR A 83 -17.35 18.49 -24.44
CA THR A 83 -18.23 18.27 -25.58
C THR A 83 -17.50 17.64 -26.77
N SER A 84 -18.22 16.79 -27.50
CA SER A 84 -17.76 16.17 -28.74
C SER A 84 -18.96 15.62 -29.52
N PRO A 85 -19.00 15.75 -30.86
CA PRO A 85 -19.97 15.06 -31.71
C PRO A 85 -19.66 13.57 -31.87
N GLU A 86 -18.46 13.13 -31.47
CA GLU A 86 -18.00 11.75 -31.64
C GLU A 86 -18.20 10.89 -30.38
N PHE A 87 -18.64 11.46 -29.25
CA PHE A 87 -18.84 10.66 -28.06
C PHE A 87 -19.87 9.54 -28.29
N VAL A 88 -19.64 8.40 -27.64
CA VAL A 88 -20.63 7.34 -27.51
C VAL A 88 -20.98 7.24 -26.04
N GLU A 89 -22.25 7.51 -25.72
CA GLU A 89 -22.74 7.51 -24.34
C GLU A 89 -23.18 6.10 -23.90
N PHE A 90 -22.77 5.72 -22.70
CA PHE A 90 -23.27 4.56 -21.97
C PHE A 90 -23.80 5.00 -20.60
N LYS A 91 -24.80 4.28 -20.08
CA LYS A 91 -25.37 4.53 -18.76
C LYS A 91 -25.40 3.25 -17.94
N ASP A 92 -25.15 3.37 -16.66
CA ASP A 92 -25.33 2.32 -15.65
C ASP A 92 -25.68 3.01 -14.33
N LYS A 93 -25.97 2.23 -13.30
CA LYS A 93 -26.23 2.70 -11.95
C LYS A 93 -25.58 1.76 -10.95
N THR A 94 -25.09 2.31 -9.84
CA THR A 94 -24.88 1.53 -8.62
C THR A 94 -25.43 2.28 -7.43
N GLN A 95 -25.95 1.54 -6.44
CA GLN A 95 -26.59 2.11 -5.26
C GLN A 95 -27.60 3.20 -5.68
N ASP A 96 -27.39 4.43 -5.23
CA ASP A 96 -28.19 5.61 -5.50
C ASP A 96 -27.58 6.55 -6.57
N VAL A 97 -26.47 6.15 -7.20
CA VAL A 97 -25.69 6.98 -8.15
C VAL A 97 -25.87 6.53 -9.60
N GLU A 98 -26.34 7.45 -10.45
CA GLU A 98 -26.39 7.27 -11.91
C GLU A 98 -25.02 7.55 -12.54
N ILE A 99 -24.54 6.65 -13.39
CA ILE A 99 -23.24 6.76 -14.05
C ILE A 99 -23.46 7.03 -15.53
N ARG A 100 -22.95 8.16 -16.02
CA ARG A 100 -22.83 8.46 -17.46
C ARG A 100 -21.38 8.22 -17.88
N LEU A 101 -21.17 7.47 -18.94
CA LEU A 101 -19.85 7.24 -19.51
C LEU A 101 -19.81 7.77 -20.95
N LEU A 102 -18.92 8.72 -21.22
CA LEU A 102 -18.72 9.33 -22.54
C LEU A 102 -17.42 8.80 -23.14
N LEU A 103 -17.52 7.81 -24.05
CA LEU A 103 -16.36 7.17 -24.68
C LEU A 103 -16.03 7.73 -26.06
N GLN A 104 -14.75 7.65 -26.45
CA GLN A 104 -14.38 7.79 -27.85
C GLN A 104 -14.80 6.53 -28.65
N PRO A 105 -15.15 6.65 -29.94
CA PRO A 105 -15.63 5.52 -30.75
C PRO A 105 -14.68 4.33 -30.81
N ASP A 106 -13.37 4.58 -30.83
CA ASP A 106 -12.32 3.55 -30.84
C ASP A 106 -12.21 2.78 -29.51
N HIS A 107 -12.84 3.26 -28.44
CA HIS A 107 -12.78 2.66 -27.12
C HIS A 107 -14.11 2.03 -26.66
N VAL A 108 -15.16 2.03 -27.49
CA VAL A 108 -16.49 1.45 -27.18
C VAL A 108 -16.41 0.02 -26.64
N GLY A 109 -15.47 -0.80 -27.12
CA GLY A 109 -15.25 -2.17 -26.61
C GLY A 109 -14.84 -2.25 -25.13
N GLN A 110 -14.50 -1.11 -24.51
CA GLN A 110 -14.10 -0.98 -23.11
C GLN A 110 -15.19 -0.39 -22.21
N ALA A 111 -16.39 -0.10 -22.72
CA ALA A 111 -17.50 0.49 -21.94
C ALA A 111 -17.78 -0.27 -20.64
N ARG A 112 -17.94 -1.59 -20.73
CA ARG A 112 -18.19 -2.44 -19.54
C ARG A 112 -17.06 -2.35 -18.51
N ARG A 113 -15.82 -2.18 -18.95
CA ARG A 113 -14.65 -2.09 -18.07
C ARG A 113 -14.64 -0.78 -17.29
N HIS A 114 -14.92 0.34 -17.96
CA HIS A 114 -15.01 1.66 -17.32
C HIS A 114 -16.18 1.73 -16.33
N LEU A 115 -17.36 1.27 -16.75
CA LEU A 115 -18.54 1.22 -15.88
C LEU A 115 -18.29 0.34 -14.65
N ALA A 116 -17.66 -0.84 -14.82
CA ALA A 116 -17.32 -1.70 -13.69
C ALA A 116 -16.35 -1.03 -12.72
N ALA A 117 -15.33 -0.33 -13.21
CA ALA A 117 -14.38 0.40 -12.36
C ALA A 117 -15.07 1.53 -11.58
N ALA A 118 -15.94 2.31 -12.24
CA ALA A 118 -16.69 3.39 -11.60
C ALA A 118 -17.63 2.85 -10.50
N LYS A 119 -18.31 1.73 -10.77
CA LYS A 119 -19.15 1.06 -9.75
C LYS A 119 -18.33 0.55 -8.58
N THR A 120 -17.18 -0.09 -8.85
CA THR A 120 -16.23 -0.51 -7.82
C THR A 120 -15.83 0.68 -6.95
N ALA A 121 -15.44 1.80 -7.54
CA ALA A 121 -15.05 3.00 -6.80
C ALA A 121 -16.20 3.49 -5.91
N ILE A 122 -17.37 3.80 -6.49
CA ILE A 122 -18.54 4.30 -5.76
C ILE A 122 -18.91 3.38 -4.59
N GLU A 123 -19.02 2.08 -4.84
CA GLU A 123 -19.41 1.10 -3.82
C GLU A 123 -18.39 1.04 -2.67
N HIS A 124 -17.09 1.03 -2.97
CA HIS A 124 -16.07 0.97 -1.92
C HIS A 124 -16.06 2.23 -1.07
N PHE A 125 -16.09 3.40 -1.70
CA PHE A 125 -16.12 4.68 -1.00
C PHE A 125 -17.36 4.83 -0.13
N GLN A 126 -18.56 4.54 -0.66
CA GLN A 126 -19.80 4.61 0.11
C GLN A 126 -19.79 3.64 1.30
N ASN A 127 -19.38 2.39 1.05
CA ASN A 127 -19.36 1.38 2.10
C ASN A 127 -18.30 1.66 3.18
N TRP A 128 -17.16 2.25 2.82
CA TRP A 128 -16.04 2.43 3.74
C TRP A 128 -16.07 3.77 4.47
N TYR A 129 -16.47 4.84 3.81
CA TYR A 129 -16.26 6.21 4.30
C TYR A 129 -17.54 7.03 4.47
N GLY A 130 -18.69 6.52 4.05
CA GLY A 130 -19.99 7.20 4.19
C GLY A 130 -20.57 7.65 2.85
N ASP A 131 -21.77 8.20 2.85
CA ASP A 131 -22.55 8.41 1.62
C ASP A 131 -21.93 9.46 0.67
N TYR A 132 -21.92 9.14 -0.62
CA TYR A 132 -21.65 10.09 -1.69
C TYR A 132 -22.90 10.95 -1.90
N PRO A 133 -22.85 12.27 -1.64
CA PRO A 133 -24.08 13.07 -1.58
C PRO A 133 -24.66 13.42 -2.95
N PHE A 134 -23.94 13.17 -4.05
CA PHE A 134 -24.37 13.55 -5.38
C PHE A 134 -25.03 12.37 -6.10
N PRO A 135 -26.14 12.58 -6.83
CA PRO A 135 -26.89 11.50 -7.45
C PRO A 135 -26.26 10.98 -8.75
N ASN A 136 -25.15 11.56 -9.21
CA ASN A 136 -24.54 11.22 -10.48
C ASN A 136 -23.02 11.27 -10.49
N LEU A 137 -22.45 10.54 -11.45
CA LEU A 137 -21.07 10.61 -11.88
C LEU A 137 -21.00 10.57 -13.40
N THR A 138 -20.27 11.49 -14.01
CA THR A 138 -19.92 11.44 -15.43
C THR A 138 -18.45 11.05 -15.58
N VAL A 139 -18.18 9.98 -16.30
CA VAL A 139 -16.83 9.51 -16.64
C VAL A 139 -16.57 9.79 -18.11
N VAL A 140 -15.46 10.46 -18.42
CA VAL A 140 -15.12 10.87 -19.78
C VAL A 140 -13.84 10.18 -20.20
N ASP A 141 -13.82 9.57 -21.38
CA ASP A 141 -12.59 9.14 -22.05
C ASP A 141 -12.09 10.26 -22.97
N PRO A 142 -10.99 10.93 -22.62
CA PRO A 142 -10.43 12.01 -23.42
C PRO A 142 -9.96 11.55 -24.79
N ARG A 143 -9.98 12.46 -25.77
CA ARG A 143 -9.36 12.18 -27.06
C ARG A 143 -7.84 12.03 -26.88
N ARG A 144 -7.23 11.03 -27.52
CA ARG A 144 -5.79 10.67 -27.44
C ARG A 144 -4.76 11.83 -27.47
N LYS A 145 -5.08 12.98 -28.06
CA LYS A 145 -4.17 14.15 -28.14
C LYS A 145 -4.47 15.25 -27.12
N ALA A 146 -5.54 15.13 -26.34
CA ALA A 146 -5.93 16.06 -25.30
C ALA A 146 -5.19 15.72 -24.00
N LYS A 147 -3.86 15.90 -23.99
CA LYS A 147 -3.03 15.51 -22.84
C LYS A 147 -3.42 16.22 -21.52
N GLY A 148 -3.88 17.47 -21.60
CA GLY A 148 -4.31 18.25 -20.43
C GLY A 148 -5.69 17.90 -19.89
N SER A 149 -6.35 16.86 -20.41
CA SER A 149 -7.63 16.38 -19.86
C SER A 149 -7.57 14.91 -19.45
N GLY A 150 -6.38 14.32 -19.31
CA GLY A 150 -6.23 12.96 -18.81
C GLY A 150 -6.05 12.94 -17.31
N GLY A 151 -6.87 12.16 -16.59
CA GLY A 151 -6.81 12.08 -15.13
C GLY A 151 -7.16 13.41 -14.48
N MET A 152 -8.35 13.93 -14.79
CA MET A 152 -8.90 15.12 -14.17
C MET A 152 -10.14 14.76 -13.36
N GLU A 153 -10.32 15.49 -12.27
CA GLU A 153 -11.04 15.00 -11.11
C GLU A 153 -12.25 15.86 -10.73
N TYR A 154 -12.72 16.77 -11.59
CA TYR A 154 -13.79 17.73 -11.29
C TYR A 154 -15.04 17.10 -10.62
N PRO A 155 -15.80 17.90 -9.83
CA PRO A 155 -16.90 17.33 -9.05
C PRO A 155 -17.92 16.69 -9.99
N THR A 156 -18.30 15.46 -9.70
CA THR A 156 -19.22 14.62 -10.48
C THR A 156 -18.83 14.44 -11.97
N LEU A 157 -17.63 14.86 -12.39
CA LEU A 157 -17.14 14.82 -13.78
C LEU A 157 -15.65 14.47 -13.78
N ILE A 158 -15.35 13.20 -13.99
CA ILE A 158 -13.98 12.71 -14.00
C ILE A 158 -13.54 12.32 -15.41
N THR A 159 -12.25 12.35 -15.67
CA THR A 159 -11.67 11.89 -16.94
C THR A 159 -10.73 10.71 -16.73
N ALA A 160 -10.98 9.62 -17.46
CA ALA A 160 -10.15 8.43 -17.43
C ALA A 160 -9.82 8.01 -18.85
N GLY A 161 -8.59 8.29 -19.28
CA GLY A 161 -8.13 7.91 -20.61
C GLY A 161 -7.82 6.43 -20.73
N THR A 162 -8.01 5.90 -21.93
CA THR A 162 -7.58 4.54 -22.28
C THR A 162 -6.85 4.49 -23.62
N SER A 163 -6.46 3.28 -24.04
CA SER A 163 -5.85 3.00 -25.34
C SER A 163 -6.55 1.83 -26.03
N TYR A 164 -6.63 1.90 -27.36
CA TYR A 164 -7.17 0.82 -28.18
C TYR A 164 -6.46 -0.51 -27.88
N GLY A 165 -7.25 -1.55 -27.58
CA GLY A 165 -6.75 -2.91 -27.36
C GLY A 165 -6.05 -3.13 -26.02
N LEU A 166 -6.17 -2.21 -25.04
CA LEU A 166 -5.56 -2.37 -23.72
C LEU A 166 -5.98 -3.71 -23.07
N PRO A 167 -5.04 -4.62 -22.75
CA PRO A 167 -5.38 -5.91 -22.17
C PRO A 167 -6.07 -5.76 -20.81
N LYS A 168 -7.00 -6.68 -20.50
CA LYS A 168 -7.69 -6.72 -19.19
C LYS A 168 -6.75 -6.87 -18.00
N GLY A 169 -5.58 -7.46 -18.23
CA GLY A 169 -4.54 -7.62 -17.21
C GLY A 169 -3.76 -6.35 -16.89
N ILE A 170 -3.83 -5.30 -17.72
CA ILE A 170 -3.17 -4.02 -17.46
C ILE A 170 -4.23 -3.05 -16.93
N ARG A 171 -4.31 -2.85 -15.62
CA ARG A 171 -5.45 -2.18 -14.97
C ARG A 171 -5.31 -0.67 -14.83
N ALA A 172 -4.61 -0.03 -15.76
CA ALA A 172 -4.39 1.42 -15.76
C ALA A 172 -5.71 2.22 -15.79
N VAL A 173 -6.72 1.75 -16.53
CA VAL A 173 -8.04 2.41 -16.59
C VAL A 173 -8.77 2.31 -15.26
N GLU A 174 -8.73 1.13 -14.63
CA GLU A 174 -9.41 0.93 -13.35
C GLU A 174 -8.75 1.71 -12.22
N MET A 175 -7.41 1.77 -12.20
CA MET A 175 -6.66 2.62 -11.29
C MET A 175 -7.09 4.09 -11.43
N VAL A 176 -6.95 4.65 -12.63
CA VAL A 176 -7.31 6.05 -12.90
C VAL A 176 -8.77 6.33 -12.52
N ILE A 177 -9.74 5.50 -12.90
CA ILE A 177 -11.14 5.73 -12.51
C ILE A 177 -11.33 5.70 -10.99
N VAL A 178 -10.66 4.80 -10.28
CA VAL A 178 -10.72 4.72 -8.81
C VAL A 178 -10.07 5.96 -8.18
N HIS A 179 -8.91 6.41 -8.69
CA HIS A 179 -8.24 7.63 -8.25
C HIS A 179 -9.11 8.87 -8.52
N GLU A 180 -9.53 9.09 -9.76
CA GLU A 180 -10.32 10.27 -10.11
C GLU A 180 -11.65 10.33 -9.35
N PHE A 181 -12.31 9.19 -9.15
CA PHE A 181 -13.51 9.15 -8.31
C PHE A 181 -13.17 9.49 -6.86
N GLY A 182 -12.02 9.06 -6.34
CA GLY A 182 -11.68 9.29 -4.94
C GLY A 182 -11.47 10.76 -4.57
N HIS A 183 -11.05 11.60 -5.50
CA HIS A 183 -11.08 13.06 -5.33
C HIS A 183 -12.49 13.57 -5.01
N ASN A 184 -13.56 12.90 -5.45
CA ASN A 184 -14.93 13.26 -5.09
C ASN A 184 -15.21 13.15 -3.58
N TYR A 185 -14.39 12.42 -2.83
CA TYR A 185 -14.42 12.38 -1.36
C TYR A 185 -13.32 13.23 -0.74
N TRP A 186 -12.06 13.01 -1.15
CA TRP A 186 -10.90 13.58 -0.45
C TRP A 186 -10.65 15.05 -0.75
N TYR A 187 -11.16 15.51 -1.88
CA TYR A 187 -11.12 16.90 -2.28
C TYR A 187 -12.52 17.50 -2.35
N HIS A 188 -13.43 16.98 -3.18
CA HIS A 188 -14.74 17.62 -3.37
C HIS A 188 -15.63 17.68 -2.14
N LEU A 189 -15.49 16.77 -1.17
CA LEU A 189 -16.18 16.94 0.11
C LEU A 189 -15.36 17.71 1.11
N LEU A 190 -14.03 17.74 1.04
CA LEU A 190 -13.21 18.32 2.10
C LEU A 190 -12.66 19.71 1.77
N ALA A 191 -12.57 20.08 0.50
CA ALA A 191 -11.93 21.29 -0.03
C ALA A 191 -10.60 21.61 0.69
N SER A 192 -9.73 20.60 0.84
CA SER A 192 -8.36 20.81 1.32
C SER A 192 -7.60 21.73 0.36
N ASN A 193 -6.64 22.48 0.89
CA ASN A 193 -5.90 23.46 0.11
C ASN A 193 -4.75 22.81 -0.66
N GLU A 194 -5.01 22.32 -1.88
CA GLU A 194 -4.03 21.60 -2.69
C GLU A 194 -2.77 22.44 -3.00
N PHE A 195 -2.94 23.77 -3.12
CA PHE A 195 -1.83 24.70 -3.30
C PHE A 195 -0.81 24.66 -2.14
N GLU A 196 -1.29 24.49 -0.91
CA GLU A 196 -0.46 24.54 0.30
C GLU A 196 -0.12 23.17 0.87
N GLU A 197 -1.01 22.19 0.70
CA GLU A 197 -0.95 20.85 1.30
C GLU A 197 -1.48 19.76 0.34
N SER A 198 -0.96 19.72 -0.90
CA SER A 198 -1.36 18.80 -1.99
C SER A 198 -1.49 17.32 -1.58
N TRP A 199 -0.67 16.85 -0.64
CA TRP A 199 -0.72 15.47 -0.16
C TRP A 199 -2.07 15.09 0.48
N MET A 200 -2.83 16.07 1.00
CA MET A 200 -4.12 15.81 1.65
C MET A 200 -5.15 15.33 0.65
N ASP A 201 -5.07 15.83 -0.58
CA ASP A 201 -5.88 15.35 -1.66
C ASP A 201 -5.23 14.10 -2.27
N GLU A 202 -4.11 14.31 -2.97
CA GLU A 202 -3.49 13.28 -3.79
C GLU A 202 -2.97 12.08 -3.01
N GLY A 203 -2.49 12.31 -1.80
CA GLY A 203 -1.85 11.29 -0.99
C GLY A 203 -2.85 10.39 -0.27
N ILE A 204 -3.91 11.00 0.27
CA ILE A 204 -5.05 10.25 0.84
C ILE A 204 -5.78 9.48 -0.27
N ASN A 205 -5.91 10.11 -1.43
CA ASN A 205 -6.52 9.49 -2.60
C ASN A 205 -5.69 8.29 -3.09
N THR A 206 -4.39 8.47 -3.30
CA THR A 206 -3.43 7.39 -3.64
C THR A 206 -3.51 6.24 -2.63
N TYR A 207 -3.54 6.54 -1.33
CA TYR A 207 -3.68 5.50 -0.29
C TYR A 207 -4.96 4.68 -0.49
N THR A 208 -6.07 5.36 -0.77
CA THR A 208 -7.39 4.74 -0.95
C THR A 208 -7.43 3.93 -2.25
N GLU A 209 -6.87 4.43 -3.34
CA GLU A 209 -6.69 3.69 -4.59
C GLU A 209 -5.97 2.36 -4.33
N ILE A 210 -4.80 2.41 -3.66
CA ILE A 210 -4.04 1.21 -3.31
C ILE A 210 -4.92 0.19 -2.56
N GLN A 211 -5.74 0.65 -1.60
CA GLN A 211 -6.61 -0.26 -0.82
C GLN A 211 -7.73 -0.86 -1.67
N ILE A 212 -8.39 -0.07 -2.49
CA ILE A 212 -9.51 -0.51 -3.35
C ILE A 212 -9.01 -1.47 -4.42
N MET A 213 -7.90 -1.13 -5.09
CA MET A 213 -7.30 -2.01 -6.10
C MET A 213 -6.93 -3.36 -5.50
N ASN A 214 -6.37 -3.36 -4.28
CA ASN A 214 -6.03 -4.59 -3.58
C ASN A 214 -7.26 -5.44 -3.20
N ASP A 215 -8.33 -4.80 -2.75
CA ASP A 215 -9.58 -5.47 -2.34
C ASP A 215 -10.33 -6.05 -3.57
N ALA A 216 -10.46 -5.25 -4.63
CA ALA A 216 -11.21 -5.60 -5.84
C ALA A 216 -10.51 -6.64 -6.73
N TYR A 217 -9.18 -6.59 -6.83
CA TYR A 217 -8.41 -7.43 -7.76
C TYR A 217 -7.49 -8.45 -7.07
N GLY A 218 -7.40 -8.39 -5.74
CA GLY A 218 -6.68 -9.34 -4.91
C GLY A 218 -5.22 -8.97 -4.67
N PRO A 219 -4.55 -9.65 -3.74
CA PRO A 219 -3.25 -9.23 -3.20
C PRO A 219 -2.07 -9.48 -4.13
N VAL A 220 -2.26 -10.01 -5.34
CA VAL A 220 -1.19 -10.31 -6.28
C VAL A 220 -1.62 -9.98 -7.70
N GLY A 221 -0.99 -8.95 -8.27
CA GLY A 221 -1.25 -8.45 -9.60
C GLY A 221 -2.48 -7.55 -9.67
N ASP A 222 -2.73 -6.70 -8.67
CA ASP A 222 -3.86 -5.75 -8.69
C ASP A 222 -3.66 -4.62 -9.72
N ALA A 223 -2.43 -4.17 -9.99
CA ALA A 223 -2.13 -3.22 -11.08
C ALA A 223 -1.90 -3.94 -12.43
N VAL A 224 -1.04 -4.97 -12.43
CA VAL A 224 -0.70 -5.74 -13.63
C VAL A 224 -0.84 -7.22 -13.32
N ASP A 225 -1.63 -7.92 -14.12
CA ASP A 225 -1.68 -9.38 -14.22
C ASP A 225 -1.69 -9.80 -15.69
N PHE A 226 -0.51 -9.83 -16.30
CA PHE A 226 -0.39 -10.02 -17.73
C PHE A 226 0.85 -10.84 -18.07
N MET A 227 0.67 -11.90 -18.88
CA MET A 227 1.74 -12.77 -19.37
C MET A 227 2.67 -13.31 -18.27
N GLY A 228 2.12 -13.60 -17.08
CA GLY A 228 2.88 -14.10 -15.93
C GLY A 228 3.63 -13.03 -15.12
N ILE A 229 3.57 -11.76 -15.55
CA ILE A 229 4.01 -10.61 -14.78
C ILE A 229 2.86 -10.19 -13.87
N LYS A 230 3.13 -10.16 -12.56
CA LYS A 230 2.20 -9.70 -11.54
C LYS A 230 2.82 -8.57 -10.75
N ILE A 231 2.23 -7.37 -10.84
CA ILE A 231 2.68 -6.17 -10.12
C ILE A 231 1.50 -5.63 -9.35
N ASN A 232 1.74 -5.28 -8.10
CA ASN A 232 0.74 -4.58 -7.31
C ASN A 232 0.97 -3.09 -7.38
N ASP A 233 -0.11 -2.34 -7.29
CA ASP A 233 -0.14 -0.90 -7.30
C ASP A 233 0.75 -0.28 -6.20
N ARG A 234 0.63 -0.77 -4.95
CA ARG A 234 1.53 -0.39 -3.86
C ARG A 234 3.02 -0.54 -4.19
N HIS A 235 3.40 -1.50 -5.04
CA HIS A 235 4.81 -1.68 -5.43
C HIS A 235 5.24 -0.64 -6.48
N VAL A 236 4.32 -0.16 -7.33
CA VAL A 236 4.55 0.95 -8.26
C VAL A 236 4.83 2.23 -7.48
N HIS A 237 3.95 2.59 -6.54
CA HIS A 237 4.15 3.76 -5.67
C HIS A 237 5.40 3.63 -4.81
N ARG A 238 5.67 2.46 -4.23
CA ARG A 238 6.91 2.25 -3.47
C ARG A 238 8.16 2.42 -4.36
N ALA A 239 8.14 1.93 -5.60
CA ALA A 239 9.24 2.12 -6.53
C ALA A 239 9.50 3.60 -6.81
N SER A 240 8.44 4.39 -7.02
CA SER A 240 8.51 5.85 -7.17
C SER A 240 9.13 6.52 -5.93
N TYR A 241 8.66 6.20 -4.74
CA TYR A 241 9.18 6.73 -3.47
C TYR A 241 10.68 6.47 -3.27
N ILE A 242 11.15 5.24 -3.48
CA ILE A 242 12.57 4.90 -3.21
C ILE A 242 13.56 5.55 -4.16
N PHE A 243 13.13 6.08 -5.31
CA PHE A 243 14.03 6.82 -6.20
C PHE A 243 14.41 8.18 -5.64
N SER A 244 13.60 8.76 -4.75
CA SER A 244 13.84 10.10 -4.16
C SER A 244 13.23 10.21 -2.75
N PRO A 245 13.71 9.41 -1.77
CA PRO A 245 13.06 9.29 -0.47
C PRO A 245 13.28 10.51 0.45
N ASP A 246 14.32 11.32 0.21
CA ASP A 246 14.82 12.37 1.11
C ASP A 246 14.92 13.78 0.51
N LEU A 247 14.35 14.01 -0.68
CA LEU A 247 14.44 15.32 -1.35
C LEU A 247 13.64 16.43 -0.64
N ASP A 248 12.38 16.16 -0.32
CA ASP A 248 11.48 17.11 0.32
C ASP A 248 10.64 16.42 1.42
N PRO A 249 10.15 17.18 2.41
CA PRO A 249 9.08 16.71 3.30
C PRO A 249 7.75 16.61 2.54
N MET A 250 6.80 15.89 3.12
CA MET A 250 5.48 15.66 2.52
C MET A 250 4.55 16.86 2.65
N VAL A 251 4.62 17.57 3.79
CA VAL A 251 3.85 18.79 4.03
C VAL A 251 4.66 19.97 3.53
N ARG A 252 4.33 20.42 2.34
CA ARG A 252 5.01 21.52 1.66
C ARG A 252 4.09 22.13 0.61
N LYS A 253 4.19 23.45 0.44
CA LYS A 253 3.45 24.16 -0.61
C LYS A 253 3.88 23.68 -1.99
N ALA A 254 2.93 23.54 -2.91
CA ALA A 254 3.16 22.91 -4.21
C ALA A 254 4.29 23.57 -5.02
N TRP A 255 4.45 24.90 -4.93
CA TRP A 255 5.50 25.65 -5.65
C TRP A 255 6.87 25.65 -4.95
N GLU A 256 6.96 25.13 -3.72
CA GLU A 256 8.22 25.09 -2.97
C GLU A 256 8.97 23.76 -3.14
N TYR A 257 8.34 22.73 -3.71
CA TYR A 257 9.01 21.46 -4.01
C TYR A 257 10.20 21.63 -4.95
N TYR A 258 11.23 20.81 -4.75
CA TYR A 258 12.49 20.88 -5.51
C TYR A 258 12.30 20.76 -7.03
N SER A 259 11.35 19.94 -7.48
CA SER A 259 11.01 19.74 -8.89
C SER A 259 9.63 19.12 -9.04
N GLY A 260 9.08 19.08 -10.27
CA GLY A 260 7.84 18.34 -10.54
C GLY A 260 7.92 16.85 -10.21
N GLY A 261 9.09 16.22 -10.33
CA GLY A 261 9.30 14.85 -9.87
C GLY A 261 9.24 14.72 -8.34
N SER A 262 9.77 15.72 -7.62
CA SER A 262 9.65 15.79 -6.15
C SER A 262 8.20 16.00 -5.72
N TYR A 263 7.46 16.88 -6.42
CA TYR A 263 6.02 17.06 -6.23
C TYR A 263 5.28 15.73 -6.39
N GLY A 264 5.47 15.03 -7.51
CA GLY A 264 4.78 13.75 -7.76
C GLY A 264 5.09 12.68 -6.69
N VAL A 265 6.34 12.61 -6.20
CA VAL A 265 6.67 11.66 -5.13
C VAL A 265 6.04 12.06 -3.80
N ASN A 266 6.10 13.34 -3.42
CA ASN A 266 5.69 13.78 -2.08
C ASN A 266 4.19 14.09 -1.96
N SER A 267 3.49 14.32 -3.08
CA SER A 267 2.03 14.50 -3.10
C SER A 267 1.28 13.18 -3.28
N TYR A 268 1.85 12.16 -3.94
CA TYR A 268 1.16 10.90 -4.27
C TYR A 268 1.80 9.69 -3.60
N SER A 269 2.97 9.27 -4.13
CA SER A 269 3.58 7.98 -3.82
C SER A 269 4.02 7.84 -2.36
N LYS A 270 4.75 8.82 -1.84
CA LYS A 270 5.22 8.80 -0.44
C LYS A 270 4.04 8.83 0.53
N PRO A 271 3.06 9.75 0.44
CA PRO A 271 1.87 9.70 1.30
C PRO A 271 1.12 8.37 1.24
N GLY A 272 0.87 7.81 0.05
CA GLY A 272 0.19 6.52 -0.10
C GLY A 272 0.91 5.39 0.66
N ILE A 273 2.24 5.37 0.59
CA ILE A 273 3.10 4.40 1.30
C ILE A 273 3.18 4.69 2.81
N VAL A 274 3.22 5.97 3.21
CA VAL A 274 3.17 6.39 4.62
C VAL A 274 1.86 5.92 5.27
N LEU A 275 0.72 6.21 4.65
CA LEU A 275 -0.61 5.85 5.17
C LEU A 275 -0.84 4.34 5.13
N THR A 276 -0.34 3.62 4.11
CA THR A 276 -0.38 2.16 4.09
C THR A 276 0.48 1.56 5.23
N THR A 277 1.64 2.14 5.50
CA THR A 277 2.49 1.72 6.63
C THR A 277 1.82 2.00 7.97
N LEU A 278 1.15 3.16 8.10
CA LEU A 278 0.35 3.50 9.27
C LEU A 278 -0.83 2.53 9.45
N GLN A 279 -1.56 2.18 8.39
CA GLN A 279 -2.59 1.14 8.42
C GLN A 279 -2.03 -0.19 8.91
N ASN A 280 -0.87 -0.62 8.41
CA ASN A 280 -0.26 -1.89 8.83
C ASN A 280 0.14 -1.89 10.31
N TYR A 281 0.41 -0.70 10.88
CA TYR A 281 0.71 -0.52 12.30
C TYR A 281 -0.56 -0.47 13.17
N LEU A 282 -1.59 0.26 12.74
CA LEU A 282 -2.84 0.47 13.49
C LEU A 282 -3.88 -0.65 13.31
N GLY A 283 -3.79 -1.39 12.21
CA GLY A 283 -4.80 -2.31 11.73
C GLY A 283 -5.78 -1.65 10.74
N LYS A 284 -6.28 -2.44 9.77
CA LYS A 284 -7.22 -2.02 8.72
C LYS A 284 -8.51 -1.42 9.30
N GLU A 285 -9.07 -2.04 10.34
CA GLU A 285 -10.31 -1.58 10.98
C GLU A 285 -10.17 -0.18 11.61
N THR A 286 -9.09 0.05 12.35
CA THR A 286 -8.79 1.35 12.96
C THR A 286 -8.60 2.41 11.88
N MET A 287 -7.82 2.10 10.84
CA MET A 287 -7.58 3.04 9.74
C MET A 287 -8.86 3.37 8.98
N GLN A 288 -9.71 2.38 8.70
CA GLN A 288 -11.01 2.62 8.06
C GLN A 288 -11.90 3.54 8.91
N LYS A 289 -11.91 3.34 10.24
CA LYS A 289 -12.62 4.22 11.18
C LYS A 289 -12.04 5.65 11.19
N ILE A 290 -10.71 5.80 11.13
CA ILE A 290 -10.03 7.10 11.00
C ILE A 290 -10.53 7.81 9.74
N MET A 291 -10.43 7.16 8.58
CA MET A 291 -10.80 7.75 7.30
C MET A 291 -12.27 8.16 7.27
N ARG A 292 -13.18 7.30 7.76
CA ARG A 292 -14.60 7.60 7.89
C ARG A 292 -14.85 8.80 8.79
N THR A 293 -14.24 8.82 9.98
CA THR A 293 -14.38 9.93 10.94
C THR A 293 -13.86 11.24 10.35
N TYR A 294 -12.79 11.18 9.58
CA TYR A 294 -12.22 12.34 8.91
C TYR A 294 -13.20 12.93 7.90
N VAL A 295 -13.76 12.12 6.99
CA VAL A 295 -14.78 12.60 6.02
C VAL A 295 -16.01 13.12 6.73
N GLU A 296 -16.59 12.37 7.66
CA GLU A 296 -17.82 12.76 8.35
C GLU A 296 -17.68 14.09 9.10
N ARG A 297 -16.50 14.36 9.69
CA ARG A 297 -16.23 15.58 10.46
C ARG A 297 -15.90 16.78 9.59
N TRP A 298 -15.21 16.56 8.49
CA TRP A 298 -14.62 17.61 7.66
C TRP A 298 -15.31 17.81 6.31
N ARG A 299 -16.35 17.02 5.99
CA ARG A 299 -17.20 17.28 4.83
C ARG A 299 -17.76 18.71 4.85
N PHE A 300 -17.71 19.34 3.68
CA PHE A 300 -18.06 20.73 3.39
C PHE A 300 -17.33 21.76 4.28
N LYS A 301 -16.03 21.53 4.53
CA LYS A 301 -15.13 22.43 5.26
C LYS A 301 -13.82 22.62 4.48
N HIS A 302 -12.73 22.98 5.17
CA HIS A 302 -11.40 23.18 4.61
C HIS A 302 -10.33 22.71 5.63
N PRO A 303 -10.18 21.39 5.85
CA PRO A 303 -9.22 20.86 6.82
C PRO A 303 -7.79 21.12 6.40
N LYS A 304 -6.89 21.15 7.39
CA LYS A 304 -5.44 21.20 7.23
C LYS A 304 -4.81 19.90 7.70
N THR A 305 -3.51 19.73 7.49
CA THR A 305 -2.77 18.54 7.93
C THR A 305 -3.02 18.20 9.41
N GLN A 306 -3.03 19.21 10.28
CA GLN A 306 -3.22 19.00 11.72
C GLN A 306 -4.58 18.38 12.03
N ASP A 307 -5.62 18.74 11.29
CA ASP A 307 -6.97 18.22 11.51
C ASP A 307 -7.07 16.72 11.20
N PHE A 308 -6.32 16.24 10.19
CA PHE A 308 -6.18 14.81 9.91
C PHE A 308 -5.40 14.10 11.02
N ILE A 309 -4.27 14.68 11.45
CA ILE A 309 -3.45 14.12 12.55
C ILE A 309 -4.27 14.00 13.84
N ASP A 310 -5.07 15.00 14.17
CA ASP A 310 -5.92 15.02 15.35
C ASP A 310 -6.98 13.91 15.30
N VAL A 311 -7.62 13.70 14.13
CA VAL A 311 -8.54 12.57 13.94
C VAL A 311 -7.83 11.23 14.10
N VAL A 312 -6.62 11.08 13.55
CA VAL A 312 -5.84 9.85 13.68
C VAL A 312 -5.53 9.57 15.16
N ASN A 313 -5.01 10.55 15.90
CA ASN A 313 -4.65 10.40 17.31
C ASN A 313 -5.88 10.09 18.18
N GLU A 314 -6.99 10.77 17.93
CA GLU A 314 -8.26 10.56 18.63
C GLU A 314 -8.78 9.14 18.42
N VAL A 315 -8.91 8.70 17.16
CA VAL A 315 -9.53 7.40 16.84
C VAL A 315 -8.59 6.24 17.17
N ALA A 316 -7.29 6.42 17.04
CA ALA A 316 -6.29 5.42 17.42
C ALA A 316 -6.05 5.35 18.94
N GLU A 317 -6.57 6.30 19.72
CA GLU A 317 -6.39 6.42 21.16
C GLU A 317 -4.92 6.43 21.59
N GLN A 318 -4.04 7.02 20.78
CA GLN A 318 -2.61 7.13 21.05
C GLN A 318 -2.01 8.38 20.42
N ASP A 319 -0.96 8.89 21.05
CA ASP A 319 -0.14 9.99 20.52
C ASP A 319 0.85 9.46 19.47
N LEU A 320 0.59 9.80 18.20
CA LEU A 320 1.40 9.46 17.04
C LEU A 320 2.24 10.63 16.54
N SER A 321 2.43 11.71 17.33
CA SER A 321 3.31 12.81 16.94
C SER A 321 4.71 12.32 16.56
N TRP A 322 5.24 11.30 17.28
CA TRP A 322 6.52 10.67 16.92
C TRP A 322 6.56 10.15 15.47
N PHE A 323 5.44 9.69 14.92
CA PHE A 323 5.35 9.19 13.55
C PHE A 323 5.18 10.36 12.57
N PHE A 324 4.23 11.26 12.84
CA PHE A 324 3.90 12.37 11.95
C PHE A 324 5.04 13.39 11.83
N ASP A 325 5.72 13.74 12.92
CA ASP A 325 6.87 14.65 12.91
C ASP A 325 7.95 14.19 11.93
N GLN A 326 8.18 12.88 11.85
CA GLN A 326 9.17 12.28 10.96
C GLN A 326 8.62 12.09 9.54
N ALA A 327 7.39 11.60 9.38
CA ALA A 327 6.85 11.23 8.07
C ALA A 327 6.36 12.44 7.25
N PHE A 328 5.80 13.45 7.92
CA PHE A 328 5.09 14.56 7.27
C PHE A 328 5.99 15.78 7.15
N PHE A 329 6.69 16.11 8.24
CA PHE A 329 7.40 17.39 8.38
C PHE A 329 8.93 17.26 8.25
N SER A 330 9.44 16.07 7.91
CA SER A 330 10.87 15.83 7.72
C SER A 330 11.15 14.99 6.48
N ASN A 331 12.43 14.93 6.11
CA ASN A 331 12.94 14.03 5.07
C ASN A 331 13.66 12.80 5.64
N ALA A 332 13.35 12.43 6.89
CA ALA A 332 13.96 11.28 7.55
C ALA A 332 13.64 9.96 6.80
N ILE A 333 14.69 9.20 6.49
CA ILE A 333 14.57 7.90 5.82
C ILE A 333 14.43 6.78 6.85
N LEU A 334 13.57 5.80 6.57
CA LEU A 334 13.48 4.53 7.30
C LEU A 334 14.32 3.46 6.58
N ASP A 335 15.34 2.94 7.25
CA ASP A 335 16.18 1.82 6.76
C ASP A 335 16.68 1.01 7.96
N TYR A 336 16.16 -0.22 8.12
CA TYR A 336 16.70 -1.19 9.06
C TYR A 336 17.52 -2.23 8.34
N SER A 337 18.46 -2.87 9.06
CA SER A 337 19.23 -3.95 8.45
C SER A 337 19.65 -5.00 9.46
N VAL A 338 19.71 -6.25 9.02
CA VAL A 338 20.41 -7.30 9.75
C VAL A 338 21.89 -7.21 9.39
N ASP A 339 22.65 -6.46 10.18
CA ASP A 339 24.09 -6.26 9.96
C ASP A 339 24.87 -7.58 10.04
N ARG A 340 24.60 -8.41 11.06
CA ARG A 340 25.35 -9.67 11.26
C ARG A 340 24.52 -10.74 11.95
N ILE A 341 24.63 -11.96 11.44
CA ILE A 341 24.27 -13.17 12.19
C ILE A 341 25.50 -14.05 12.41
N PHE A 342 25.57 -14.71 13.55
CA PHE A 342 26.67 -15.60 13.86
C PHE A 342 26.24 -16.74 14.78
N THR A 343 27.02 -17.83 14.77
CA THR A 343 26.81 -18.96 15.67
C THR A 343 28.13 -19.68 15.92
N TRP A 344 28.40 -20.00 17.17
CA TRP A 344 29.53 -20.85 17.59
C TRP A 344 29.04 -21.96 18.52
N LYS A 345 29.61 -23.16 18.37
CA LYS A 345 29.35 -24.28 19.28
C LYS A 345 29.96 -23.94 20.65
N ILE A 346 29.18 -24.07 21.71
CA ILE A 346 29.67 -23.94 23.08
C ILE A 346 30.50 -25.19 23.38
N LYS A 347 31.79 -25.00 23.65
CA LYS A 347 32.65 -26.07 24.17
C LYS A 347 32.41 -26.17 25.68
N LYS A 348 32.23 -27.38 26.21
CA LYS A 348 32.21 -27.58 27.67
C LYS A 348 33.53 -27.03 28.26
N PRO A 349 33.50 -26.29 29.38
CA PRO A 349 34.71 -25.99 30.10
C PRO A 349 35.40 -27.31 30.48
N ARG A 350 36.71 -27.42 30.23
CA ARG A 350 37.53 -28.54 30.72
C ARG A 350 37.82 -28.28 32.20
N GLY A 351 36.91 -28.68 33.07
CA GLY A 351 37.08 -28.64 34.52
C GLY A 351 36.54 -29.93 35.15
N PHE A 352 37.19 -30.40 36.22
CA PHE A 352 36.72 -31.52 37.02
C PHE A 352 35.43 -31.12 37.74
N ASP A 353 34.44 -32.01 37.67
CA ASP A 353 33.21 -31.91 38.43
C ASP A 353 33.47 -32.40 39.86
N PHE A 354 33.39 -31.48 40.84
CA PHE A 354 33.61 -31.77 42.25
C PHE A 354 32.28 -31.97 43.01
N THR A 355 31.14 -32.19 42.34
CA THR A 355 29.94 -32.64 43.05
C THR A 355 30.06 -34.12 43.42
N LEU A 356 30.85 -34.34 44.46
CA LEU A 356 30.82 -35.51 45.31
C LEU A 356 29.59 -35.41 46.23
N GLN A 357 29.06 -36.60 46.56
CA GLN A 357 28.12 -36.95 47.64
C GLN A 357 26.62 -36.85 47.30
N VAL A 358 25.74 -37.77 47.73
CA VAL A 358 25.72 -38.64 48.92
C VAL A 358 24.90 -39.90 48.59
N GLU A 359 25.39 -41.10 48.90
CA GLU A 359 24.54 -42.31 49.00
C GLU A 359 23.58 -42.14 50.18
N LYS A 360 22.28 -42.05 49.90
CA LYS A 360 21.24 -42.03 50.93
C LYS A 360 20.88 -43.47 51.33
N LYS A 361 21.28 -43.86 52.54
CA LYS A 361 20.69 -44.96 53.31
C LYS A 361 19.34 -44.50 53.87
N ASP A 362 18.25 -45.16 53.46
CA ASP A 362 16.96 -45.20 54.15
C ASP A 362 16.60 -46.70 54.26
N THR A 363 16.75 -47.40 55.40
CA THR A 363 15.95 -47.45 56.65
C THR A 363 14.47 -47.87 56.48
N ILE A 364 14.25 -49.18 56.68
CA ILE A 364 13.11 -49.89 57.34
C ILE A 364 11.71 -49.84 56.69
N SER A 365 11.26 -51.02 56.25
CA SER A 365 9.89 -51.50 56.50
C SER A 365 9.90 -52.99 56.85
N THR A 366 9.28 -53.30 57.98
CA THR A 366 9.01 -54.60 58.59
C THR A 366 8.10 -55.50 57.75
N ASN A 367 8.41 -56.78 57.63
CA ASN A 367 7.57 -57.87 58.14
C ASN A 367 8.27 -59.22 58.03
N ALA A 368 8.14 -59.99 59.10
CA ALA A 368 8.70 -61.31 59.29
C ALA A 368 7.80 -62.37 58.64
N GLU A 369 8.39 -63.42 58.08
CA GLU A 369 7.99 -64.80 58.38
C GLU A 369 9.13 -65.79 58.02
N ARG A 370 9.39 -66.68 58.98
CA ARG A 370 10.28 -67.87 58.94
C ARG A 370 9.73 -68.85 57.88
N ALA A 371 10.50 -69.75 57.25
CA ALA A 371 11.35 -70.75 57.87
C ALA A 371 12.20 -71.51 56.83
N SER A 372 13.41 -71.89 57.28
CA SER A 372 14.09 -73.19 57.09
C SER A 372 14.06 -73.87 55.70
N ASN A 373 15.22 -74.15 55.09
CA ASN A 373 16.10 -75.28 55.41
C ASN A 373 17.02 -75.66 54.22
N THR A 374 18.30 -75.95 54.51
CA THR A 374 19.20 -77.02 53.95
C THR A 374 19.17 -77.36 52.44
N SER A 375 20.23 -77.72 51.72
CA SER A 375 21.69 -77.84 51.89
C SER A 375 22.22 -78.55 50.63
N LEU A 376 23.40 -78.15 50.17
CA LEU A 376 24.47 -78.96 49.52
C LEU A 376 24.26 -79.65 48.15
N ASN A 377 25.27 -79.40 47.30
CA ASN A 377 25.90 -80.26 46.26
C ASN A 377 25.07 -80.56 45.00
N SER A 378 25.60 -80.66 43.77
CA SER A 378 26.95 -80.66 43.18
C SER A 378 26.81 -80.71 41.64
N GLU A 379 27.92 -80.51 40.92
CA GLU A 379 28.17 -80.86 39.50
C GLU A 379 27.70 -79.89 38.39
N GLY A 380 28.65 -79.40 37.59
CA GLY A 380 28.40 -78.84 36.25
C GLY A 380 28.66 -79.90 35.16
N PRO A 381 28.88 -79.54 33.88
CA PRO A 381 28.62 -78.28 33.17
C PRO A 381 27.71 -78.50 31.92
N ASP A 382 27.23 -77.41 31.31
CA ASP A 382 27.34 -77.11 29.86
C ASP A 382 26.20 -76.26 29.27
N THR A 383 26.65 -75.13 28.72
CA THR A 383 26.19 -74.46 27.50
C THR A 383 24.71 -74.07 27.36
N ALA A 384 24.39 -72.81 27.63
CA ALA A 384 23.48 -72.05 26.78
C ALA A 384 23.74 -70.55 26.88
N LYS A 385 24.17 -69.96 25.77
CA LYS A 385 24.32 -68.53 25.54
C LYS A 385 23.02 -67.80 25.90
N THR A 386 23.07 -66.89 26.88
CA THR A 386 22.09 -65.82 27.00
C THR A 386 22.84 -64.50 27.16
N GLY A 387 22.72 -63.66 26.14
CA GLY A 387 23.35 -62.35 26.10
C GLY A 387 22.80 -61.46 27.20
N ILE A 388 23.71 -60.87 27.97
CA ILE A 388 23.44 -59.71 28.80
C ILE A 388 23.04 -58.57 27.84
N PRO A 389 21.91 -57.88 28.05
CA PRO A 389 21.60 -56.69 27.26
C PRO A 389 22.62 -55.60 27.59
N ASP A 390 23.36 -55.17 26.58
CA ASP A 390 24.19 -53.98 26.59
C ASP A 390 23.28 -52.75 26.80
N THR A 391 23.09 -52.34 28.06
CA THR A 391 22.48 -51.05 28.40
C THR A 391 23.52 -49.95 28.31
N SER A 392 24.07 -49.73 27.11
CA SER A 392 24.77 -48.49 26.75
C SER A 392 23.98 -47.73 25.68
N LYS A 393 22.77 -47.29 26.03
CA LYS A 393 22.15 -46.18 25.27
C LYS A 393 23.00 -44.93 25.51
N SER A 394 23.93 -44.66 24.58
CA SER A 394 24.62 -43.38 24.53
C SER A 394 23.57 -42.27 24.47
N GLN A 395 23.39 -41.54 25.57
CA GLN A 395 22.66 -40.28 25.52
C GLN A 395 23.42 -39.37 24.57
N LYS A 396 22.86 -39.11 23.38
CA LYS A 396 23.42 -38.14 22.43
C LYS A 396 23.52 -36.80 23.14
N GLU A 397 24.74 -36.42 23.49
CA GLU A 397 25.04 -35.17 24.16
C GLU A 397 24.46 -33.99 23.35
N THR A 398 23.52 -33.25 23.94
CA THR A 398 22.85 -32.15 23.26
C THR A 398 23.85 -31.02 23.00
N LYS A 399 24.25 -30.85 21.74
CA LYS A 399 25.20 -29.79 21.34
C LYS A 399 24.56 -28.43 21.55
N MET A 400 25.11 -27.63 22.47
CA MET A 400 24.67 -26.24 22.68
C MET A 400 25.44 -25.27 21.78
N TYR A 401 24.73 -24.25 21.30
CA TYR A 401 25.26 -23.19 20.45
C TYR A 401 25.00 -21.84 21.09
N TYR A 402 25.97 -20.94 20.96
CA TYR A 402 25.80 -19.52 21.21
C TYR A 402 25.61 -18.83 19.87
N SER A 403 24.46 -18.21 19.70
CA SER A 403 24.07 -17.51 18.48
C SER A 403 23.81 -16.05 18.78
N GLY A 404 24.02 -15.19 17.78
CA GLY A 404 23.68 -13.79 17.92
C GLY A 404 23.31 -13.12 16.61
N VAL A 405 22.48 -12.10 16.75
CA VAL A 405 22.04 -11.20 15.68
C VAL A 405 22.42 -9.79 16.09
N ASN A 406 23.01 -9.04 15.16
CA ASN A 406 23.19 -7.60 15.27
C ASN A 406 22.31 -6.95 14.21
N ILE A 407 21.47 -6.03 14.64
CA ILE A 407 20.55 -5.28 13.81
C ILE A 407 20.93 -3.82 13.95
N ARG A 408 20.85 -3.08 12.84
CA ARG A 408 21.21 -1.68 12.78
C ARG A 408 20.06 -0.88 12.18
N ARG A 409 19.80 0.29 12.75
CA ARG A 409 19.02 1.35 12.10
C ARG A 409 19.99 2.22 11.31
N LEU A 410 19.86 2.20 9.99
CA LEU A 410 20.71 2.96 9.05
C LEU A 410 20.10 4.34 8.76
N GLY A 411 18.77 4.39 8.62
CA GLY A 411 18.03 5.62 8.41
C GLY A 411 17.73 6.38 9.71
N GLU A 412 17.34 7.65 9.61
CA GLU A 412 17.05 8.49 10.77
C GLU A 412 15.67 8.24 11.37
N PHE A 413 14.72 7.77 10.54
CA PHE A 413 13.34 7.50 10.94
C PHE A 413 13.30 6.36 11.96
N LYS A 414 12.75 6.65 13.14
CA LYS A 414 12.57 5.69 14.23
C LYS A 414 11.18 5.10 14.14
N PHE A 415 11.10 3.78 14.01
CA PHE A 415 9.85 3.04 13.89
C PHE A 415 9.92 1.69 14.63
N PRO A 416 8.90 1.28 15.40
CA PRO A 416 8.89 -0.01 16.08
C PRO A 416 8.85 -1.18 15.08
N VAL A 417 9.72 -2.18 15.27
CA VAL A 417 9.82 -3.34 14.36
C VAL A 417 9.75 -4.67 15.11
N GLU A 418 9.23 -5.68 14.41
CA GLU A 418 9.35 -7.08 14.82
C GLU A 418 10.56 -7.73 14.15
N ILE A 419 11.21 -8.63 14.86
CA ILE A 419 12.41 -9.33 14.42
C ILE A 419 12.16 -10.81 14.58
N GLU A 420 12.26 -11.56 13.49
CA GLU A 420 12.16 -13.01 13.51
C GLU A 420 13.55 -13.65 13.42
N VAL A 421 13.81 -14.62 14.30
CA VAL A 421 15.04 -15.40 14.34
C VAL A 421 14.70 -16.88 14.21
N VAL A 422 15.20 -17.54 13.18
CA VAL A 422 14.91 -18.94 12.85
C VAL A 422 16.13 -19.81 13.12
N PHE A 423 15.92 -20.95 13.79
CA PHE A 423 16.94 -21.92 14.14
C PHE A 423 16.84 -23.21 13.30
N ALA A 424 17.92 -23.97 13.25
CA ALA A 424 18.05 -25.15 12.38
C ALA A 424 17.11 -26.31 12.73
N ASN A 425 16.55 -26.33 13.94
CA ASN A 425 15.55 -27.29 14.38
C ASN A 425 14.11 -26.86 14.04
N GLY A 426 13.92 -25.71 13.38
CA GLY A 426 12.60 -25.14 13.08
C GLY A 426 12.08 -24.17 14.13
N ASP A 427 12.75 -24.07 15.30
CA ASP A 427 12.36 -23.09 16.32
C ASP A 427 12.45 -21.67 15.76
N THR A 428 11.45 -20.86 16.07
CA THR A 428 11.40 -19.45 15.69
C THR A 428 11.19 -18.60 16.94
N VAL A 429 11.88 -17.47 17.01
CA VAL A 429 11.73 -16.47 18.08
C VAL A 429 11.39 -15.14 17.43
N ARG A 430 10.30 -14.50 17.88
CA ARG A 430 9.96 -13.13 17.51
C ARG A 430 10.26 -12.19 18.66
N GLU A 431 10.99 -11.12 18.38
CA GLU A 431 11.39 -10.07 19.33
C GLU A 431 10.86 -8.73 18.85
N LYS A 432 10.44 -7.86 19.77
CA LYS A 432 10.07 -6.48 19.45
C LYS A 432 11.23 -5.53 19.72
N TRP A 433 11.38 -4.52 18.88
CA TRP A 433 12.31 -3.44 19.08
C TRP A 433 11.67 -2.09 18.75
N ASP A 434 11.81 -1.12 19.65
CA ASP A 434 11.27 0.24 19.51
C ASP A 434 11.96 1.09 18.42
N GLY A 435 13.08 0.63 17.86
CA GLY A 435 13.85 1.35 16.84
C GLY A 435 14.62 2.57 17.35
N GLN A 436 14.58 2.88 18.65
CA GLN A 436 15.16 4.12 19.18
C GLN A 436 16.68 4.13 19.09
N GLY A 437 17.30 3.02 19.52
CA GLY A 437 18.74 2.81 19.42
C GLY A 437 19.23 2.70 17.98
N LEU A 438 20.51 2.96 17.74
CA LEU A 438 21.14 2.66 16.44
C LEU A 438 21.36 1.15 16.24
N TRP A 439 21.37 0.38 17.32
CA TRP A 439 21.68 -1.05 17.31
C TRP A 439 20.79 -1.84 18.26
N LYS A 440 20.37 -3.04 17.83
CA LYS A 440 19.82 -4.09 18.68
C LYS A 440 20.69 -5.34 18.59
N LYS A 441 21.10 -5.88 19.74
CA LYS A 441 21.91 -7.10 19.84
C LYS A 441 21.09 -8.19 20.51
N LEU A 442 20.78 -9.24 19.77
CA LEU A 442 20.08 -10.42 20.28
C LEU A 442 21.08 -11.55 20.49
N ARG A 443 20.98 -12.27 21.61
CA ARG A 443 21.91 -13.34 21.99
C ARG A 443 21.14 -14.54 22.50
N TYR A 444 21.49 -15.72 22.01
CA TYR A 444 20.78 -16.96 22.29
C TYR A 444 21.76 -18.07 22.68
N LYS A 445 21.36 -18.90 23.66
CA LYS A 445 22.00 -20.18 23.98
C LYS A 445 20.98 -21.28 23.76
N LYS A 446 21.07 -22.00 22.64
CA LYS A 446 20.08 -23.02 22.23
C LYS A 446 20.74 -24.30 21.71
N PRO A 447 20.04 -25.45 21.73
CA PRO A 447 20.55 -26.71 21.18
C PRO A 447 20.57 -26.77 19.64
N ALA A 448 20.23 -25.66 18.98
CA ALA A 448 20.21 -25.52 17.53
C ALA A 448 20.96 -24.27 17.09
N ARG A 449 21.52 -24.31 15.88
CA ARG A 449 22.22 -23.17 15.27
C ARG A 449 21.19 -22.18 14.73
N LEU A 450 21.45 -20.90 14.89
CA LEU A 450 20.72 -19.86 14.16
C LEU A 450 20.96 -20.03 12.65
N VAL A 451 19.90 -19.92 11.86
CA VAL A 451 19.92 -20.06 10.40
C VAL A 451 19.69 -18.72 9.72
N SER A 452 18.68 -17.97 10.16
CA SER A 452 18.37 -16.66 9.60
C SER A 452 17.81 -15.71 10.65
N ALA A 453 17.89 -14.42 10.35
CA ALA A 453 17.16 -13.38 11.04
C ALA A 453 16.59 -12.40 10.03
N THR A 454 15.39 -11.89 10.30
CA THR A 454 14.65 -10.96 9.44
C THR A 454 14.04 -9.86 10.30
N VAL A 455 14.26 -8.60 9.93
CA VAL A 455 13.52 -7.44 10.43
C VAL A 455 12.26 -7.28 9.58
N ASP A 456 11.13 -6.99 10.23
CA ASP A 456 9.82 -6.90 9.58
C ASP A 456 9.47 -8.15 8.76
N PRO A 457 9.39 -9.34 9.40
CA PRO A 457 9.17 -10.61 8.71
C PRO A 457 7.85 -10.66 7.92
N ASP A 458 6.87 -9.84 8.31
CA ASP A 458 5.54 -9.78 7.71
C ASP A 458 5.44 -8.67 6.64
N SER A 459 6.53 -7.91 6.39
CA SER A 459 6.60 -6.83 5.38
C SER A 459 5.55 -5.73 5.58
N LYS A 460 5.33 -5.34 6.84
CA LYS A 460 4.38 -4.30 7.25
C LYS A 460 4.87 -2.89 6.94
N ILE A 461 6.18 -2.68 6.84
CA ILE A 461 6.82 -1.37 6.80
C ILE A 461 7.23 -1.05 5.36
N LEU A 462 6.28 -0.55 4.56
CA LEU A 462 6.54 -0.23 3.16
C LEU A 462 7.51 0.95 2.99
N LEU A 463 7.62 1.80 4.01
CA LEU A 463 8.54 2.94 4.07
C LEU A 463 10.02 2.57 4.14
N ASP A 464 10.36 1.34 4.55
CA ASP A 464 11.77 0.92 4.58
C ASP A 464 12.31 0.95 3.16
N VAL A 465 13.32 1.79 2.90
CA VAL A 465 13.82 2.02 1.54
C VAL A 465 14.54 0.80 0.96
N ASN A 466 15.00 -0.15 1.79
CA ASN A 466 15.82 -1.27 1.33
C ASN A 466 15.45 -2.62 1.97
N PHE A 467 14.44 -3.29 1.43
CA PHE A 467 14.10 -4.65 1.90
C PHE A 467 15.20 -5.71 1.75
N THR A 468 16.21 -5.47 0.91
CA THR A 468 17.23 -6.49 0.63
C THR A 468 18.23 -6.68 1.77
N ASN A 469 18.36 -5.70 2.66
CA ASN A 469 19.23 -5.76 3.83
C ASN A 469 18.48 -6.19 5.12
N ASN A 470 17.14 -6.33 5.05
CA ASN A 470 16.27 -6.69 6.17
C ASN A 470 16.43 -8.14 6.63
N SER A 471 17.11 -9.00 5.86
CA SER A 471 17.34 -10.38 6.25
C SER A 471 18.77 -10.85 6.00
N LYS A 472 19.25 -11.77 6.84
CA LYS A 472 20.46 -12.55 6.57
C LYS A 472 20.22 -14.02 6.86
N THR A 473 20.89 -14.88 6.09
CA THR A 473 20.88 -16.33 6.28
C THR A 473 22.30 -16.91 6.19
N ILE A 474 22.58 -17.96 6.96
CA ILE A 474 23.86 -18.68 6.92
C ILE A 474 23.94 -19.59 5.68
N LYS A 475 22.78 -19.99 5.11
CA LYS A 475 22.73 -20.83 3.91
C LYS A 475 22.91 -19.99 2.65
N LYS A 476 24.04 -20.13 1.95
CA LYS A 476 24.22 -19.57 0.59
C LYS A 476 23.30 -20.30 -0.39
N GLN A 477 22.15 -19.73 -0.75
CA GLN A 477 21.32 -20.26 -1.84
C GLN A 477 21.80 -19.72 -3.20
N ARG A 478 22.84 -20.34 -3.78
CA ARG A 478 23.32 -19.97 -5.13
C ARG A 478 22.42 -20.49 -6.26
N LEU A 479 21.73 -21.60 -6.03
CA LEU A 479 20.87 -22.26 -7.03
C LEU A 479 19.60 -21.47 -7.35
N GLY A 480 19.00 -20.80 -6.37
CA GLY A 480 17.80 -19.98 -6.55
C GLY A 480 18.05 -18.73 -7.38
N ILE A 481 19.16 -18.03 -7.08
CA ILE A 481 19.58 -16.82 -7.82
C ILE A 481 19.91 -17.18 -9.27
N ASN A 482 20.71 -18.22 -9.51
CA ASN A 482 21.02 -18.63 -10.88
C ASN A 482 19.77 -19.03 -11.69
N LYS A 483 18.80 -19.69 -11.04
CA LYS A 483 17.52 -20.07 -11.69
C LYS A 483 16.65 -18.85 -11.99
N LEU A 484 16.59 -17.87 -11.09
CA LEU A 484 15.86 -16.61 -11.30
C LEU A 484 16.54 -15.75 -12.37
N SER A 485 17.86 -15.61 -12.34
CA SER A 485 18.62 -14.89 -13.35
C SER A 485 18.50 -15.55 -14.72
N ALA A 486 18.59 -16.88 -14.81
CA ALA A 486 18.38 -17.60 -16.07
C ALA A 486 16.94 -17.44 -16.59
N ARG A 487 15.93 -17.50 -15.71
CA ARG A 487 14.54 -17.24 -16.08
C ARG A 487 14.32 -15.80 -16.51
N PHE A 488 14.88 -14.84 -15.80
CA PHE A 488 14.79 -13.42 -16.14
C PHE A 488 15.45 -13.12 -17.48
N LEU A 489 16.65 -13.64 -17.72
CA LEU A 489 17.33 -13.51 -19.02
C LEU A 489 16.55 -14.18 -20.14
N PHE A 490 16.00 -15.37 -19.90
CA PHE A 490 15.13 -16.05 -20.87
C PHE A 490 13.87 -15.22 -21.18
N TRP A 491 13.19 -14.70 -20.16
CA TRP A 491 12.01 -13.85 -20.32
C TRP A 491 12.34 -12.52 -21.01
N MET A 492 13.45 -11.87 -20.64
CA MET A 492 13.92 -10.66 -21.30
C MET A 492 14.24 -10.91 -22.77
N GLN A 493 14.96 -12.00 -23.06
CA GLN A 493 15.29 -12.37 -24.43
C GLN A 493 14.02 -12.69 -25.22
N PHE A 494 13.11 -13.49 -24.66
CA PHE A 494 11.82 -13.79 -25.27
C PHE A 494 11.01 -12.51 -25.55
N LEU A 495 10.89 -11.60 -24.58
CA LEU A 495 10.19 -10.33 -24.73
C LEU A 495 10.82 -9.42 -25.80
N LEU A 496 12.15 -9.37 -25.88
CA LEU A 496 12.87 -8.60 -26.91
C LEU A 496 12.74 -9.22 -28.32
N GLU A 497 12.47 -10.52 -28.41
CA GLU A 497 12.30 -11.25 -29.67
C GLU A 497 10.84 -11.25 -30.17
N GLN A 498 9.85 -10.81 -29.38
CA GLN A 498 8.44 -10.70 -29.80
C GLN A 498 8.15 -9.33 -30.44
N PRO A 499 7.80 -9.25 -31.74
CA PRO A 499 7.41 -8.01 -32.42
C PRO A 499 6.24 -7.27 -31.72
N GLU A 500 5.35 -8.02 -31.07
CA GLU A 500 4.19 -7.50 -30.35
C GLU A 500 4.57 -6.72 -29.08
N VAL A 501 5.66 -7.12 -28.42
CA VAL A 501 6.17 -6.43 -27.22
C VAL A 501 6.88 -5.14 -27.60
N LEU A 502 7.61 -5.13 -28.71
CA LEU A 502 8.16 -3.91 -29.30
C LEU A 502 7.04 -2.92 -29.70
N ASN A 503 5.93 -3.42 -30.24
CA ASN A 503 4.74 -2.63 -30.52
C ASN A 503 4.04 -2.11 -29.25
N LEU A 504 4.03 -2.91 -28.17
CA LEU A 504 3.51 -2.50 -26.86
C LEU A 504 4.37 -1.40 -26.21
N LEU A 505 5.70 -1.53 -26.25
CA LEU A 505 6.63 -0.51 -25.76
C LEU A 505 6.53 0.80 -26.56
N THR A 506 6.31 0.72 -27.87
CA THR A 506 6.01 1.91 -28.69
C THR A 506 4.61 2.47 -28.44
N MET A 507 3.64 1.65 -28.02
CA MET A 507 2.35 2.13 -27.54
C MET A 507 2.50 2.86 -26.19
N LEU A 508 3.22 2.28 -25.23
CA LEU A 508 3.48 2.88 -23.91
C LEU A 508 4.28 4.19 -24.02
N ASN A 509 5.27 4.28 -24.90
CA ASN A 509 5.99 5.54 -25.22
C ASN A 509 5.12 6.59 -25.92
N ARG A 510 3.90 6.25 -26.36
CA ARG A 510 2.92 7.22 -26.89
C ARG A 510 1.83 7.57 -25.86
N VAL A 511 1.76 6.83 -24.74
CA VAL A 511 0.82 7.01 -23.63
C VAL A 511 1.37 7.99 -22.60
N PHE A 512 2.69 8.02 -22.39
CA PHE A 512 3.40 9.12 -21.72
C PHE A 512 3.80 10.19 -22.77
#